data_AF-A0A9P1RCH7-F1
#
_entry.id   AF-A0A9P1RCH7-F1
#
_cell.length_a   1.000
_cell.length_b   1.000
_cell.length_c   1.000
_cell.angle_alpha   90.00
_cell.angle_beta   90.00
_cell.angle_gamma   90.00
#
_symmetry.space_group_name_H-M   'P 1'
#
loop_
_entity.id
_entity.type
_entity.pdbx_description
1 polymer ?
#
loop_
_entity_poly.entity_id
_entity_poly.type
_entity_poly.pdbx_seq_one_letter_code
_entity_poly.pdbx_strand_id
1 'polypeptide(L)'
;MSNAEKLVRIPLCIGQQPLVGNYYTAECTLCGWVGSSEVLTDDCQCTQNAGDRLCLGDTEEIGTDRLLEIVQAMDLRHGDSTQAYQRLIEHTNETEQYLDNAAELLGEIVQSGQAYRECTDKGSATGLQVAAVLEYVAQFQAEPHPAVLE
;
A
#
# COMPACT_ATOMS: atom_id res chain seq x y z
N MET A 1 18.06 -25.80 -30.33
CA MET A 1 17.63 -24.41 -30.57
C MET A 1 16.57 -24.10 -29.54
N SER A 2 16.95 -23.50 -28.42
CA SER A 2 16.01 -23.20 -27.34
C SER A 2 15.17 -21.99 -27.75
N ASN A 3 13.85 -22.15 -27.74
CA ASN A 3 12.89 -21.07 -27.68
C ASN A 3 13.20 -20.26 -26.41
N ALA A 4 14.12 -19.32 -26.51
CA ALA A 4 14.20 -18.22 -25.56
C ALA A 4 12.87 -17.49 -25.72
N GLU A 5 12.04 -17.60 -24.69
CA GLU A 5 10.83 -16.82 -24.51
C GLU A 5 11.10 -15.41 -25.05
N LYS A 6 10.48 -15.08 -26.19
CA LYS A 6 10.30 -13.69 -26.58
C LYS A 6 9.36 -13.11 -25.53
N LEU A 7 9.91 -12.82 -24.36
CA LEU A 7 9.34 -11.91 -23.39
C LEU A 7 8.96 -10.70 -24.21
N VAL A 8 7.66 -10.45 -24.34
CA VAL A 8 7.15 -9.27 -25.02
C VAL A 8 7.73 -8.09 -24.25
N ARG A 9 8.84 -7.53 -24.75
CA ARG A 9 9.56 -6.47 -24.07
C ARG A 9 8.75 -5.21 -24.26
N ILE A 10 8.05 -4.85 -23.21
CA ILE A 10 7.35 -3.58 -23.18
C ILE A 10 8.42 -2.51 -23.01
N PRO A 11 8.35 -1.39 -23.75
CA PRO A 11 9.33 -0.33 -23.64
C PRO A 11 9.49 0.11 -22.19
N LEU A 12 10.73 0.34 -21.80
CA LEU A 12 11.07 0.81 -20.45
C LEU A 12 10.72 2.28 -20.30
N CYS A 13 10.80 3.05 -21.38
CA CYS A 13 10.42 4.45 -21.42
C CYS A 13 9.84 4.81 -22.80
N ILE A 14 8.85 5.70 -22.78
CA ILE A 14 8.18 6.19 -24.00
C ILE A 14 8.47 7.69 -24.12
N GLY A 15 8.99 8.10 -25.27
CA GLY A 15 9.21 9.48 -25.62
C GLY A 15 7.90 10.27 -25.65
N GLN A 16 7.95 11.53 -25.22
CA GLN A 16 6.79 12.41 -25.18
C GLN A 16 6.60 13.22 -26.48
N GLN A 17 7.61 13.21 -27.35
CA GLN A 17 7.59 13.96 -28.59
C GLN A 17 6.59 13.32 -29.57
N PRO A 18 5.59 14.06 -30.07
CA PRO A 18 4.62 13.52 -31.02
C PRO A 18 5.29 13.16 -32.34
N LEU A 19 4.76 12.13 -33.01
CA LEU A 19 5.21 11.78 -34.35
C LEU A 19 4.63 12.80 -35.35
N VAL A 20 5.51 13.58 -36.00
CA VAL A 20 5.13 14.62 -36.95
C VAL A 20 5.94 14.49 -38.26
N GLY A 21 5.38 14.98 -39.37
CA GLY A 21 6.09 15.01 -40.65
C GLY A 21 6.48 13.60 -41.14
N ASN A 22 7.77 13.45 -41.51
CA ASN A 22 8.33 12.21 -42.05
C ASN A 22 9.12 11.40 -41.02
N TYR A 23 8.99 11.73 -39.72
CA TYR A 23 9.64 10.98 -38.65
C TYR A 23 8.89 9.67 -38.40
N TYR A 24 9.62 8.64 -37.99
CA TYR A 24 9.10 7.31 -37.71
C TYR A 24 9.29 6.96 -36.24
N THR A 25 8.56 5.94 -35.76
CA THR A 25 8.75 5.44 -34.40
C THR A 25 9.99 4.57 -34.35
N ALA A 26 10.90 4.87 -33.43
CA ALA A 26 12.14 4.14 -33.25
C ALA A 26 12.21 3.48 -31.86
N GLU A 27 12.83 2.31 -31.78
CA GLU A 27 13.15 1.59 -30.54
C GLU A 27 14.67 1.57 -30.34
N CYS A 28 15.14 1.96 -29.16
CA CYS A 28 16.54 1.78 -28.81
C CYS A 28 16.80 0.33 -28.41
N THR A 29 17.73 -0.32 -29.12
CA THR A 29 18.12 -1.72 -28.89
C THR A 29 18.82 -1.92 -27.54
N LEU A 30 19.39 -0.85 -26.97
CA LEU A 30 20.12 -0.89 -25.71
C LEU A 30 19.22 -0.63 -24.49
N CYS A 31 18.53 0.53 -24.45
CA CYS A 31 17.75 0.93 -23.28
C CYS A 31 16.25 0.65 -23.41
N GLY A 32 15.77 0.16 -24.55
CA GLY A 32 14.35 -0.14 -24.76
C GLY A 32 13.45 1.10 -24.76
N TRP A 33 14.02 2.28 -25.01
CA TRP A 33 13.25 3.50 -25.24
C TRP A 33 12.50 3.42 -26.56
N VAL A 34 11.26 3.90 -26.59
CA VAL A 34 10.47 4.03 -27.83
C VAL A 34 10.02 5.48 -28.01
N GLY A 35 10.26 6.07 -29.18
CA GLY A 35 9.80 7.43 -29.47
C GLY A 35 10.05 7.89 -30.90
N SER A 36 9.90 9.18 -31.15
CA SER A 36 10.07 9.77 -32.48
C SER A 36 11.54 9.76 -32.93
N SER A 37 11.80 9.39 -34.18
CA SER A 37 13.13 9.52 -34.78
C SER A 37 13.64 10.96 -34.84
N GLU A 38 12.75 11.95 -34.66
CA GLU A 38 13.09 13.37 -34.56
C GLU A 38 14.08 13.69 -33.44
N VAL A 39 14.02 12.95 -32.32
CA VAL A 39 14.86 13.24 -31.14
C VAL A 39 16.18 12.48 -31.13
N LEU A 40 16.45 11.73 -32.21
CA LEU A 40 17.70 11.01 -32.39
C LEU A 40 18.78 11.94 -32.93
N THR A 41 20.03 11.54 -32.78
CA THR A 41 21.12 12.16 -33.54
C THR A 41 21.00 11.83 -35.03
N ASP A 42 21.74 12.55 -35.87
CA ASP A 42 21.78 12.27 -37.32
C ASP A 42 22.19 10.81 -37.63
N ASP A 43 23.04 10.21 -36.79
CA ASP A 43 23.44 8.81 -36.88
C ASP A 43 22.44 7.81 -36.27
N CYS A 44 21.19 8.24 -36.02
CA CYS A 44 20.13 7.43 -35.40
C CYS A 44 20.51 6.87 -34.01
N GLN A 45 21.33 7.58 -33.24
CA GLN A 45 21.69 7.18 -31.89
C GLN A 45 20.66 7.69 -30.88
N CYS A 46 20.33 6.82 -29.93
CA CYS A 46 19.60 7.21 -28.75
C CYS A 46 20.42 8.22 -27.94
N THR A 47 19.75 9.15 -27.28
CA THR A 47 20.36 10.13 -26.36
C THR A 47 19.56 10.25 -25.06
N GLN A 48 18.74 9.23 -24.75
CA GLN A 48 17.88 9.27 -23.57
C GLN A 48 18.70 9.17 -22.29
N ASN A 49 18.25 9.89 -21.26
CA ASN A 49 18.91 9.88 -19.95
C ASN A 49 18.88 8.47 -19.36
N ALA A 50 20.07 7.93 -19.08
CA ALA A 50 20.30 6.65 -18.43
C ALA A 50 21.07 6.91 -17.11
N GLY A 51 20.42 7.58 -16.17
CA GLY A 51 21.05 8.05 -14.93
C GLY A 51 22.02 9.20 -15.20
N ASP A 52 23.29 9.02 -14.85
CA ASP A 52 24.34 10.06 -14.99
C ASP A 52 24.94 10.15 -16.40
N ARG A 53 24.44 9.36 -17.35
CA ARG A 53 24.95 9.30 -18.73
C ARG A 53 23.81 9.28 -19.72
N LEU A 54 24.08 9.72 -20.95
CA LEU A 54 23.19 9.50 -22.07
C LEU A 54 23.34 8.05 -22.55
N CYS A 55 22.23 7.41 -22.86
CA CYS A 55 22.23 6.24 -23.72
C CYS A 55 22.86 6.66 -25.05
N LEU A 56 23.70 5.83 -25.65
CA LEU A 56 24.30 6.01 -26.99
C LEU A 56 24.11 4.74 -27.84
N GLY A 57 23.01 4.03 -27.57
CA GLY A 57 22.68 2.80 -28.28
C GLY A 57 22.04 3.09 -29.63
N ASP A 58 22.21 2.15 -30.55
CA ASP A 58 21.57 2.18 -31.86
C ASP A 58 20.05 2.08 -31.71
N THR A 59 19.35 2.75 -32.63
CA THR A 59 17.90 2.68 -32.72
C THR A 59 17.47 2.09 -34.05
N GLU A 60 16.37 1.35 -34.01
CA GLU A 60 15.77 0.73 -35.17
C GLU A 60 14.34 1.24 -35.35
N GLU A 61 13.90 1.37 -36.60
CA GLU A 61 12.51 1.68 -36.91
C GLU A 61 11.59 0.55 -36.44
N ILE A 62 10.51 0.92 -35.75
CA ILE A 62 9.49 -0.01 -35.29
C ILE A 62 8.53 -0.33 -36.45
N GLY A 63 8.59 -1.56 -36.93
CA GLY A 63 7.59 -2.09 -37.85
C GLY A 63 6.22 -2.31 -37.18
N THR A 64 5.17 -2.49 -38.00
CA THR A 64 3.77 -2.65 -37.55
C THR A 64 3.58 -3.80 -36.56
N ASP A 65 4.26 -4.91 -36.78
CA ASP A 65 4.12 -6.11 -35.92
C ASP A 65 4.66 -5.82 -34.52
N ARG A 66 5.84 -5.21 -34.44
CA ARG A 66 6.47 -4.82 -33.18
C ARG A 66 5.64 -3.76 -32.45
N LEU A 67 5.07 -2.81 -33.19
CA LEU A 67 4.18 -1.80 -32.60
C LEU A 67 2.94 -2.44 -31.97
N LEU A 68 2.32 -3.41 -32.64
CA LEU A 68 1.17 -4.13 -32.11
C LEU A 68 1.54 -4.92 -30.84
N GLU A 69 2.68 -5.61 -30.83
CA GLU A 69 3.18 -6.31 -29.65
C GLU A 69 3.33 -5.37 -28.44
N ILE A 70 3.89 -4.17 -28.67
CA ILE A 70 4.07 -3.15 -27.64
C ILE A 70 2.72 -2.69 -27.08
N VAL A 71 1.75 -2.39 -27.96
CA VAL A 71 0.40 -1.93 -27.56
C VAL A 71 -0.31 -3.00 -26.74
N GLN A 72 -0.32 -4.26 -27.20
CA GLN A 72 -0.94 -5.37 -26.47
C GLN A 72 -0.33 -5.57 -25.09
N ALA A 73 0.99 -5.44 -24.98
CA ALA A 73 1.67 -5.63 -23.71
C ALA A 73 1.46 -4.45 -22.75
N MET A 74 1.36 -3.22 -23.26
CA MET A 74 0.96 -2.06 -22.46
C MET A 74 -0.46 -2.19 -21.92
N ASP A 75 -1.40 -2.69 -22.74
CA ASP A 75 -2.79 -2.93 -22.33
C ASP A 75 -2.88 -3.97 -21.21
N LEU A 76 -2.16 -5.09 -21.35
CA LEU A 76 -2.06 -6.11 -20.29
C LEU A 76 -1.54 -5.53 -18.98
N ARG A 77 -0.43 -4.76 -19.01
CA ARG A 77 0.09 -4.10 -17.81
C ARG A 77 -0.89 -3.10 -17.20
N HIS A 78 -1.65 -2.40 -18.04
CA HIS A 78 -2.66 -1.47 -17.56
C HIS A 78 -3.78 -2.21 -16.80
N GLY A 79 -4.20 -3.36 -17.30
CA GLY A 79 -5.11 -4.27 -16.59
C GLY A 79 -4.56 -4.71 -15.24
N ASP A 80 -3.32 -5.22 -15.21
CA ASP A 80 -2.65 -5.66 -13.98
C ASP A 80 -2.49 -4.51 -12.96
N SER A 81 -2.07 -3.34 -13.43
CA SER A 81 -1.90 -2.14 -12.58
C SER A 81 -3.23 -1.67 -12.00
N THR A 82 -4.31 -1.72 -12.78
CA THR A 82 -5.66 -1.35 -12.32
C THR A 82 -6.14 -2.32 -11.26
N GLN A 83 -5.93 -3.62 -11.46
CA GLN A 83 -6.29 -4.64 -10.48
C GLN A 83 -5.48 -4.49 -9.18
N ALA A 84 -4.17 -4.21 -9.27
CA ALA A 84 -3.35 -3.97 -8.09
C ALA A 84 -3.81 -2.73 -7.30
N TYR A 85 -4.17 -1.66 -8.01
CA TYR A 85 -4.70 -0.46 -7.38
C TYR A 85 -6.05 -0.70 -6.68
N GLN A 86 -6.94 -1.49 -7.28
CA GLN A 86 -8.20 -1.89 -6.65
C GLN A 86 -7.98 -2.68 -5.37
N ARG A 87 -7.09 -3.67 -5.37
CA ARG A 87 -6.73 -4.43 -4.16
C ARG A 87 -6.15 -3.54 -3.07
N LEU A 88 -5.37 -2.52 -3.44
CA LEU A 88 -4.81 -1.57 -2.47
C LEU A 88 -5.91 -0.73 -1.82
N ILE A 89 -6.93 -0.31 -2.58
CA ILE A 89 -8.11 0.38 -2.04
C ILE A 89 -8.86 -0.53 -1.07
N GLU A 90 -9.14 -1.77 -1.46
CA GLU A 90 -9.84 -2.74 -0.61
C GLU A 90 -9.12 -2.93 0.73
N HIS A 91 -7.81 -3.18 0.69
CA HIS A 91 -6.99 -3.33 1.89
C HIS A 91 -6.93 -2.06 2.75
N THR A 92 -6.93 -0.87 2.12
CA THR A 92 -6.97 0.40 2.85
C THR A 92 -8.28 0.55 3.61
N ASN A 93 -9.41 0.26 2.97
CA ASN A 93 -10.73 0.30 3.61
C ASN A 93 -10.82 -0.70 4.77
N GLU A 94 -10.32 -1.93 4.60
CA GLU A 94 -10.26 -2.92 5.68
C GLU A 94 -9.41 -2.43 6.86
N THR A 95 -8.27 -1.80 6.57
CA THR A 95 -7.38 -1.25 7.59
C THR A 95 -8.07 -0.12 8.37
N GLU A 96 -8.77 0.79 7.69
CA GLU A 96 -9.57 1.84 8.33
C GLU A 96 -10.62 1.25 9.26
N GLN A 97 -11.35 0.22 8.81
CA GLN A 97 -12.34 -0.45 9.64
C GLN A 97 -11.72 -1.08 10.90
N TYR A 98 -10.54 -1.70 10.79
CA TYR A 98 -9.84 -2.22 11.96
C TYR A 98 -9.41 -1.12 12.94
N LEU A 99 -9.01 0.04 12.44
CA LEU A 99 -8.63 1.19 13.27
C LEU A 99 -9.83 1.77 14.00
N ASP A 100 -10.98 1.89 13.34
CA ASP A 100 -12.23 2.35 13.97
C ASP A 100 -12.66 1.40 15.10
N ASN A 101 -12.66 0.08 14.84
CA ASN A 101 -12.98 -0.92 15.85
C ASN A 101 -12.00 -0.88 17.04
N ALA A 102 -10.71 -0.66 16.78
CA ALA A 102 -9.71 -0.53 17.84
C ALA A 102 -9.92 0.74 18.67
N ALA A 103 -10.29 1.86 18.04
CA ALA A 103 -10.59 3.11 18.73
C ALA A 103 -11.83 2.98 19.63
N GLU A 104 -12.87 2.29 19.16
CA GLU A 104 -14.06 1.99 19.95
C GLU A 104 -13.71 1.16 21.20
N LEU A 105 -12.97 0.06 21.02
CA LEU A 105 -12.54 -0.80 22.13
C LEU A 105 -11.67 -0.04 23.15
N LEU A 106 -10.76 0.82 22.68
CA LEU A 106 -9.97 1.67 23.57
C LEU A 106 -10.85 2.66 24.35
N GLY A 107 -11.90 3.18 23.72
CA GLY A 107 -12.91 4.00 24.38
C GLY A 107 -13.60 3.26 25.54
N GLU A 108 -14.02 2.02 25.33
CA GLU A 108 -14.63 1.17 26.37
C GLU A 108 -13.66 0.89 27.53
N ILE A 109 -12.39 0.60 27.22
CA ILE A 109 -11.35 0.37 28.23
C ILE A 109 -11.14 1.63 29.08
N VAL A 110 -11.09 2.82 28.47
CA VAL A 110 -10.94 4.08 29.20
C VAL A 110 -12.14 4.33 30.11
N GLN A 111 -13.36 4.13 29.63
CA GLN A 111 -14.58 4.32 30.40
C GLN A 111 -14.66 3.33 31.59
N SER A 112 -14.37 2.05 31.36
CA SER A 112 -14.33 1.05 32.43
C SER A 112 -13.27 1.37 33.49
N GLY A 113 -12.09 1.85 33.08
CA GLY A 113 -11.04 2.29 34.00
C GLY A 113 -11.39 3.57 34.78
N GLN A 114 -12.21 4.46 34.22
CA GLN A 114 -12.76 5.61 34.96
C GLN A 114 -13.79 5.15 36.00
N ALA A 115 -14.73 4.29 35.60
CA ALA A 115 -15.74 3.73 36.50
C ALA A 115 -15.09 2.95 37.65
N TYR A 116 -14.08 2.12 37.36
CA TYR A 116 -13.34 1.39 38.39
C TYR A 116 -12.62 2.34 39.36
N ARG A 117 -11.96 3.39 38.86
CA ARG A 117 -11.32 4.40 39.70
C ARG A 117 -12.32 5.13 40.58
N GLU A 118 -13.46 5.53 40.04
CA GLU A 118 -14.51 6.20 40.82
C GLU A 118 -15.04 5.30 41.94
N CYS A 119 -15.29 4.02 41.64
CA CYS A 119 -15.77 3.04 42.63
C CYS A 119 -14.73 2.69 43.71
N THR A 120 -13.43 2.80 43.41
CA THR A 120 -12.34 2.43 44.34
C THR A 120 -11.75 3.63 45.09
N ASP A 121 -11.98 4.85 44.61
CA ASP A 121 -11.61 6.07 45.31
C ASP A 121 -12.55 6.33 46.49
N LYS A 122 -12.04 6.13 47.71
CA LYS A 122 -12.79 6.33 48.96
C LYS A 122 -13.18 7.78 49.22
N GLY A 123 -12.62 8.74 48.48
CA GLY A 123 -12.98 10.15 48.57
C GLY A 123 -14.10 10.57 47.58
N SER A 124 -14.43 9.72 46.60
CA SER A 124 -15.47 10.02 45.61
C SER A 124 -16.87 9.73 46.17
N ALA A 125 -17.90 10.41 45.64
CA ALA A 125 -19.28 10.19 46.08
C ALA A 125 -19.72 8.72 45.85
N THR A 126 -19.37 8.15 44.70
CA THR A 126 -19.68 6.76 44.34
C THR A 126 -18.88 5.77 45.20
N GLY A 127 -17.59 6.02 45.42
CA GLY A 127 -16.75 5.18 46.27
C GLY A 127 -17.17 5.19 47.74
N LEU A 128 -17.67 6.32 48.25
CA LEU A 128 -18.30 6.39 49.58
C LEU A 128 -19.58 5.54 49.67
N GLN A 129 -20.42 5.55 48.63
CA GLN A 129 -21.60 4.68 48.57
C GLN A 129 -21.20 3.19 48.51
N VAL A 130 -20.21 2.84 47.70
CA VAL A 130 -19.66 1.47 47.64
C VAL A 130 -19.10 1.05 48.99
N ALA A 131 -18.33 1.90 49.67
CA ALA A 131 -17.80 1.63 51.00
C ALA A 131 -18.91 1.40 52.04
N ALA A 132 -19.97 2.21 52.02
CA ALA A 132 -21.11 2.04 52.91
C ALA A 132 -21.86 0.71 52.67
N VAL A 133 -22.02 0.31 51.40
CA VAL A 133 -22.62 -0.99 51.06
C VAL A 133 -21.71 -2.14 51.52
N LEU A 134 -20.40 -2.04 51.32
CA LEU A 134 -19.44 -3.05 51.78
C LEU A 134 -19.46 -3.18 53.32
N GLU A 135 -19.53 -2.08 54.04
CA GLU A 135 -19.63 -2.06 55.51
C GLU A 135 -20.96 -2.65 55.99
N TYR A 136 -22.07 -2.35 55.32
CA TYR A 136 -23.37 -2.96 55.59
C TYR A 136 -23.34 -4.48 55.36
N VAL A 137 -22.80 -4.94 54.21
CA VAL A 137 -22.70 -6.37 53.89
C VAL A 137 -21.79 -7.11 54.88
N ALA A 138 -20.72 -6.48 55.36
CA ALA A 138 -19.82 -7.07 56.35
C ALA A 138 -20.54 -7.45 57.67
N GLN A 139 -21.63 -6.76 58.03
CA GLN A 139 -22.43 -7.08 59.23
C GLN A 139 -23.14 -8.43 59.14
N PHE A 140 -23.30 -8.97 57.92
CA PHE A 140 -23.95 -10.25 57.65
C PHE A 140 -22.96 -11.37 57.30
N GLN A 141 -21.65 -11.07 57.24
CA GLN A 141 -20.64 -12.11 57.07
C GLN A 141 -20.49 -12.87 58.39
N ALA A 142 -20.58 -14.20 58.33
CA ALA A 142 -20.35 -15.05 59.49
C ALA A 142 -18.92 -14.84 60.01
N GLU A 143 -18.75 -14.81 61.34
CA GLU A 143 -17.41 -14.74 61.93
C GLU A 143 -16.53 -15.86 61.35
N PRO A 144 -15.29 -15.55 60.93
CA PRO A 144 -14.37 -16.57 60.47
C PRO A 144 -14.28 -17.65 61.56
N HIS A 145 -14.59 -18.90 61.19
CA HIS A 145 -14.46 -20.01 62.13
C HIS A 145 -13.06 -19.96 62.73
N PRO A 146 -12.92 -19.98 64.08
CA PRO A 146 -11.61 -19.97 64.68
C PRO A 146 -10.84 -21.17 64.12
N ALA A 147 -9.69 -20.88 63.52
CA ALA A 147 -8.78 -21.92 63.09
C ALA A 147 -8.45 -22.77 64.31
N VAL A 148 -8.95 -24.01 64.32
CA VAL A 148 -8.57 -25.01 65.31
C VAL A 148 -7.09 -25.26 65.08
N LEU A 149 -6.26 -24.68 65.93
CA LEU A 149 -4.84 -25.02 66.02
C LEU A 149 -4.78 -26.42 66.65
N GLU A 150 -4.54 -27.44 65.81
CA GLU A 150 -3.98 -28.73 66.24
C GLU A 150 -2.46 -28.65 66.36
#